data_AF-A0A4V2ZS00-F1
#
_entry.id   AF-A0A4V2ZS00-F1
#
_cell.length_a   1.000
_cell.length_b   1.000
_cell.length_c   1.000
_cell.angle_alpha   90.00
_cell.angle_beta   90.00
_cell.angle_gamma   90.00
#
_symmetry.space_group_name_H-M   'P 1'
#
loop_
_entity.id
_entity.type
_entity.pdbx_description
1 polymer ?
#
loop_
_entity_poly.entity_id
_entity_poly.type
_entity_poly.pdbx_seq_one_letter_code
_entity_poly.pdbx_strand_id
1 'polypeptide(L)' 'MTGTAAWSVRAGRACGRREGGIIRTLTEEEIELEVRRLYGTVDGLQLQWLADPSIDLLSALEAVLEKTIASWTRETGPV' A
#
# COMPACT_ATOMS: atom_id res chain seq x y z
N MET A 1 -17.63 19.31 -17.88
CA MET A 1 -17.03 19.21 -16.53
C MET A 1 -17.17 17.77 -16.06
N THR A 2 -16.22 16.91 -16.39
CA THR A 2 -16.10 15.55 -15.84
C THR A 2 -14.60 15.23 -15.81
N GLY A 3 -13.97 15.50 -14.66
CA GLY A 3 -12.59 15.16 -14.41
C GLY A 3 -12.52 13.69 -14.00
N THR A 4 -12.39 12.80 -14.99
CA THR A 4 -12.07 11.39 -14.73
C THR A 4 -10.58 11.32 -14.43
N ALA A 5 -10.22 11.15 -13.15
CA ALA A 5 -8.85 10.82 -12.77
C ALA A 5 -8.54 9.39 -13.23
N ALA A 6 -8.20 9.25 -14.50
CA ALA A 6 -7.67 8.03 -15.07
C ALA A 6 -6.23 7.86 -14.57
N TRP A 7 -6.06 7.00 -13.56
CA TRP A 7 -4.75 6.52 -13.17
C TRP A 7 -4.20 5.65 -14.31
N SER A 8 -3.50 6.26 -15.27
CA SER A 8 -2.79 5.51 -16.30
C SER A 8 -1.52 4.92 -15.67
N VAL A 9 -1.51 3.62 -15.39
CA VAL A 9 -0.26 2.89 -15.18
C VAL A 9 0.41 2.80 -16.55
N ARG A 10 1.49 3.56 -16.73
CA ARG A 10 2.25 3.58 -17.98
C ARG A 10 3.53 2.79 -17.76
N ALA A 11 3.57 1.58 -18.31
CA ALA A 11 4.73 0.73 -18.35
C ALA A 11 5.92 1.45 -19.01
N GLY A 12 7.05 1.48 -18.31
CA GLY A 12 8.30 2.07 -18.81
C GLY A 12 9.31 2.20 -17.68
N ARG A 13 10.29 1.28 -17.66
CA ARG A 13 11.38 1.20 -16.66
C ARG A 13 11.95 2.58 -16.31
N ALA A 14 11.84 2.99 -15.04
CA ALA A 14 12.73 3.95 -14.40
C ALA A 14 12.75 3.69 -12.88
N CYS A 15 13.90 3.17 -12.41
CA CYS A 15 14.29 3.21 -11.01
C CYS A 15 14.31 4.68 -10.57
N GLY A 16 13.32 5.09 -9.78
CA GLY A 16 13.25 6.41 -9.19
C GLY A 16 13.77 6.33 -7.76
N ARG A 17 14.97 6.84 -7.51
CA ARG A 17 15.38 7.25 -6.15
C ARG A 17 14.39 8.35 -5.73
N ARG A 18 13.31 7.97 -5.03
CA ARG A 18 12.48 8.92 -4.31
C ARG A 18 13.29 9.38 -3.11
N GLU A 19 13.37 10.69 -2.92
CA GLU A 19 13.99 11.32 -1.76
C GLU A 19 13.27 10.84 -0.50
N GLY A 20 13.74 9.74 0.11
CA GLY A 20 13.09 9.10 1.25
C GLY A 20 13.10 7.59 1.17
N GLY A 21 14.22 6.97 1.56
CA GLY A 21 14.31 5.54 1.86
C GLY A 21 14.61 4.62 0.67
N ILE A 22 15.22 3.49 0.99
CA ILE A 22 15.46 2.38 0.06
C ILE A 22 14.16 1.56 0.01
N ILE A 23 13.41 1.70 -1.09
CA ILE A 23 12.24 0.86 -1.36
C ILE A 23 12.72 -0.29 -2.24
N ARG A 24 12.32 -1.53 -1.91
CA ARG A 24 12.57 -2.69 -2.75
C ARG A 24 11.96 -2.47 -4.14
N THR A 25 12.67 -2.89 -5.18
CA THR A 25 12.10 -2.86 -6.53
C THR A 25 10.97 -3.88 -6.60
N LEU A 26 9.75 -3.39 -6.81
CA LEU A 26 8.56 -4.21 -7.06
C LEU A 26 8.31 -4.31 -8.56
N THR A 27 7.90 -5.48 -9.06
CA THR A 27 7.32 -5.58 -10.39
C THR A 27 5.95 -4.89 -10.44
N GLU A 28 5.44 -4.63 -11.64
CA GLU A 28 4.12 -4.00 -11.82
C GLU A 28 3.00 -4.88 -11.23
N GLU A 29 3.12 -6.20 -11.39
CA GLU A 29 2.20 -7.19 -10.83
C GLU A 29 2.26 -7.22 -9.30
N GLU A 30 3.47 -7.11 -8.72
CA GLU A 30 3.64 -6.98 -7.27
C GLU A 30 3.02 -5.69 -6.75
N ILE A 31 3.20 -4.56 -7.45
CA ILE A 31 2.58 -3.28 -7.07
C ILE A 31 1.05 -3.41 -7.07
N GLU A 32 0.47 -3.96 -8.13
CA GLU A 32 -0.99 -4.16 -8.19
C GLU A 32 -1.51 -5.02 -7.04
N LEU A 33 -0.79 -6.10 -6.72
CA LEU A 33 -1.16 -7.01 -5.65
C LEU A 33 -1.08 -6.33 -4.28
N GLU A 34 0.01 -5.59 -4.03
CA GLU A 34 0.20 -4.83 -2.78
C GLU A 34 -0.87 -3.75 -2.62
N VAL A 35 -1.22 -3.04 -3.69
CA VAL A 35 -2.30 -2.04 -3.68
C VAL A 35 -3.64 -2.70 -3.34
N ARG A 36 -4.02 -3.78 -4.02
CA ARG A 36 -5.28 -4.49 -3.73
C ARG A 36 -5.33 -5.01 -2.29
N ARG A 37 -4.21 -5.54 -1.77
CA ARG A 37 -4.10 -6.00 -0.38
C ARG A 37 -4.28 -4.88 0.62
N LEU A 38 -3.63 -3.73 0.39
CA LEU A 38 -3.73 -2.59 1.27
C LEU A 38 -5.17 -2.06 1.31
N TYR A 39 -5.80 -1.84 0.15
CA TYR A 39 -7.19 -1.41 0.08
C TYR A 39 -8.13 -2.37 0.80
N GLY A 40 -8.08 -3.66 0.49
CA GLY A 40 -8.96 -4.64 1.14
C GLY A 40 -8.76 -4.71 2.66
N THR A 41 -7.54 -4.51 3.14
CA THR A 41 -7.24 -4.48 4.57
C THR A 41 -7.82 -3.22 5.24
N VAL A 42 -7.62 -2.05 4.64
CA VAL A 42 -8.14 -0.77 5.15
C VAL A 42 -9.67 -0.75 5.11
N ASP A 43 -10.28 -1.20 4.02
CA ASP A 43 -11.73 -1.31 3.90
C ASP A 43 -12.29 -2.25 4.99
N GLY A 44 -11.62 -3.39 5.24
CA GLY A 44 -11.98 -4.31 6.30
C GLY A 44 -11.91 -3.69 7.70
N LEU A 45 -10.91 -2.85 7.98
CA LEU A 45 -10.82 -2.11 9.25
C LEU A 45 -11.94 -1.07 9.39
N GLN A 46 -12.23 -0.33 8.32
CA GLN A 46 -13.31 0.67 8.32
C GLN A 46 -14.68 0.02 8.54
N LEU A 47 -14.95 -1.12 7.90
CA LEU A 47 -16.19 -1.87 8.10
C LEU A 47 -16.31 -2.42 9.53
N GLN A 48 -15.21 -2.90 10.11
CA GLN A 48 -15.19 -3.34 11.51
C GLN A 48 -15.47 -2.17 12.46
N TRP A 49 -14.85 -1.02 12.24
CA TRP A 49 -15.12 0.19 13.03
C TRP A 49 -16.56 0.69 12.89
N LEU A 50 -17.13 0.60 11.69
CA LEU A 50 -18.54 0.95 11.46
C LEU A 50 -19.48 0.05 12.26
N ALA A 51 -19.12 -1.24 12.41
CA ALA A 51 -19.89 -2.20 13.21
C ALA A 51 -19.67 -2.01 14.72
N ASP A 52 -18.45 -1.66 15.14
CA ASP A 52 -18.06 -1.41 16.53
C ASP A 52 -17.11 -0.20 16.64
N PRO A 53 -17.64 0.99 16.97
CA PRO A 53 -16.84 2.21 17.10
C PRO A 53 -15.88 2.21 18.30
N SER A 54 -15.94 1.21 19.19
CA SER A 54 -14.98 1.07 20.29
C SER A 54 -13.60 0.57 19.83
N ILE A 55 -13.51 0.07 18.59
CA ILE A 55 -12.24 -0.29 17.96
C ILE A 55 -11.39 0.96 17.79
N ASP A 56 -10.14 0.89 18.28
CA ASP A 56 -9.13 1.90 18.00
C ASP A 56 -8.65 1.78 16.54
N LEU A 57 -9.40 2.42 15.65
CA LEU A 57 -9.15 2.41 14.22
C LEU A 57 -7.80 3.03 13.85
N LEU A 58 -7.38 4.08 14.57
CA LEU A 58 -6.15 4.79 14.25
C LEU A 58 -4.94 3.89 14.53
N SER A 59 -4.85 3.32 15.73
CA SER A 59 -3.76 2.40 16.09
C SER A 59 -3.73 1.16 15.19
N ALA A 60 -4.90 0.62 14.82
CA ALA A 60 -4.99 -0.52 13.90
C ALA A 60 -4.48 -0.17 12.50
N LEU A 61 -4.84 1.00 11.97
CA LEU A 61 -4.37 1.48 10.68
C LEU A 61 -2.86 1.75 10.69
N GLU A 62 -2.35 2.39 11.75
CA GLU A 62 -0.91 2.64 11.94
C GLU A 62 -0.12 1.33 11.87
N ALA A 63 -0.54 0.30 12.60
CA ALA A 63 0.12 -1.01 12.58
C ALA A 63 0.11 -1.67 11.18
N VAL A 64 -0.98 -1.52 10.43
CA VAL A 64 -1.07 -2.03 9.04
C VAL A 64 -0.11 -1.27 8.13
N LEU A 65 -0.04 0.05 8.24
CA LEU A 65 0.85 0.88 7.42
C LEU A 65 2.32 0.60 7.75
N GLU A 66 2.69 0.51 9.03
CA GLU A 66 4.05 0.17 9.45
C GLU A 66 4.50 -1.18 8.88
N LYS A 67 3.64 -2.20 8.98
CA LYS A 67 3.95 -3.54 8.44
C LYS A 67 4.08 -3.53 6.92
N THR A 68 3.20 -2.81 6.23
CA THR A 68 3.20 -2.68 4.77
C THR A 68 4.47 -1.96 4.30
N ILE A 69 4.82 -0.84 4.94
CA ILE A 69 6.05 -0.10 4.64
C ILE A 69 7.28 -0.96 4.94
N ALA A 70 7.32 -1.65 6.08
CA ALA A 70 8.42 -2.54 6.43
C ALA A 70 8.62 -3.67 5.40
N SER A 71 7.52 -4.20 4.83
CA SER A 71 7.56 -5.17 3.74
C SER A 71 8.19 -4.60 2.47
N TRP A 72 7.87 -3.34 2.14
CA TRP A 72 8.44 -2.67 0.97
C TRP A 72 9.89 -2.23 1.18
N THR A 73 10.35 -2.06 2.41
CA THR A 73 11.75 -1.67 2.71
C THR A 73 12.66 -2.85 3.01
N ARG A 74 12.13 -4.06 3.25
CA ARG A 74 12.97 -5.26 3.38
C ARG A 74 13.51 -5.66 2.01
N GLU A 75 14.84 -5.64 1.86
CA GLU A 75 15.51 -6.33 0.76
C GLU A 75 15.17 -7.82 0.84
N THR A 76 14.44 -8.33 -0.14
CA THR A 76 14.34 -9.76 -0.37
C THR A 76 15.69 -10.24 -0.91
N GLY A 77 16.60 -10.61 -0.02
CA GLY A 77 17.74 -11.46 -0.36
C GLY A 77 17.25 -12.82 -0.87
N PRO A 78 18.01 -13.51 -1.74
CA PRO A 78 17.57 -14.77 -2.34
C PRO A 78 17.36 -15.84 -1.27
N VAL A 79 16.23 -16.55 -1.36
CA VAL A 79 15.92 -17.79 -0.63
C VAL A 79 16.46 -18.98 -1.43
#